data_AF-A0A519KW59-F1
#
_entry.id   AF-A0A519KW59-F1
#
_cell.length_a   1.000
_cell.length_b   1.000
_cell.length_c   1.000
_cell.angle_alpha   90.00
_cell.angle_beta   90.00
_cell.angle_gamma   90.00
#
_symmetry.space_group_name_H-M   'P 1'
#
loop_
_entity.id
_entity.type
_entity.pdbx_description
1 polymer ?
#
loop_
_entity_poly.entity_id
_entity_poly.type
_entity_poly.pdbx_seq_one_letter_code
_entity_poly.pdbx_strand_id
1 'polypeptide(L)' 'MRTRAMASDIDLHLGRRLRRRRRLLGLTQQQLAMQVGIRFQQIQKYECGA' A
#
# COMPACT_ATOMS: atom_id res chain seq x y z
N MET A 1 26.05 2.33 -4.13
CA MET A 1 24.93 2.60 -5.06
C MET A 1 23.78 1.67 -4.70
N ARG A 2 22.62 2.18 -4.26
CA ARG A 2 21.43 1.35 -3.97
C ARG A 2 20.63 1.15 -5.24
N THR A 3 20.48 -0.10 -5.66
CA THR A 3 19.74 -0.53 -6.87
C THR A 3 18.24 -0.26 -6.71
N ARG A 4 17.78 0.93 -7.11
CA ARG A 4 16.37 1.35 -7.04
C ARG A 4 15.69 1.20 -8.40
N ALA A 5 15.47 -0.05 -8.85
CA ALA A 5 14.78 -0.29 -10.13
C ALA A 5 13.81 -1.49 -10.16
N MET A 6 13.63 -2.24 -9.06
CA MET A 6 12.65 -3.35 -8.99
C MET A 6 11.44 -3.06 -8.10
N ALA A 7 11.48 -1.96 -7.34
CA ALA A 7 10.41 -1.59 -6.42
C ALA A 7 9.14 -1.12 -7.15
N SER A 8 9.24 -0.55 -8.36
CA SER A 8 8.11 0.15 -9.00
C SER A 8 6.97 -0.77 -9.45
N ASP A 9 7.25 -1.87 -10.15
CA ASP A 9 6.18 -2.70 -10.72
C ASP A 9 5.46 -3.53 -9.66
N ILE A 10 6.22 -4.07 -8.71
CA ILE A 10 5.68 -4.82 -7.59
C ILE A 10 4.88 -3.89 -6.68
N ASP A 11 5.40 -2.70 -6.33
CA ASP A 11 4.69 -1.75 -5.49
C ASP A 11 3.39 -1.27 -6.17
N LEU A 12 3.40 -1.04 -7.49
CA LEU A 12 2.21 -0.63 -8.24
C LEU A 12 1.15 -1.74 -8.26
N HIS A 13 1.56 -2.99 -8.50
CA HIS A 13 0.65 -4.13 -8.49
C HIS A 13 0.06 -4.36 -7.10
N LEU A 14 0.90 -4.28 -6.06
CA LEU A 14 0.52 -4.45 -4.67
C LEU A 14 -0.41 -3.33 -4.22
N GLY A 15 -0.13 -2.08 -4.59
CA GLY A 15 -0.97 -0.91 -4.36
C GLY A 15 -2.39 -1.05 -4.92
N ARG A 16 -2.50 -1.51 -6.17
CA ARG A 16 -3.81 -1.76 -6.81
C ARG A 16 -4.60 -2.83 -6.05
N ARG A 17 -3.95 -3.94 -5.66
CA ARG A 17 -4.60 -5.04 -4.92
C ARG A 17 -5.00 -4.62 -3.51
N LEU A 18 -4.12 -3.92 -2.81
CA LEU A 18 -4.35 -3.39 -1.46
C LEU A 18 -5.56 -2.45 -1.47
N ARG A 19 -5.60 -1.49 -2.40
CA ARG A 19 -6.70 -0.55 -2.57
C ARG A 19 -8.03 -1.23 -2.86
N ARG A 20 -8.02 -2.23 -3.75
CA ARG A 20 -9.22 -3.01 -4.08
C ARG A 20 -9.74 -3.75 -2.86
N ARG A 21 -8.86 -4.47 -2.14
CA ARG A 21 -9.26 -5.24 -0.95
C ARG A 21 -9.78 -4.33 0.16
N ARG A 22 -9.10 -3.20 0.41
CA ARG A 22 -9.51 -2.20 1.38
C ARG A 22 -10.91 -1.66 1.10
N ARG A 23 -11.19 -1.28 -0.14
CA ARG A 23 -12.51 -0.79 -0.56
C ARG A 23 -13.61 -1.84 -0.42
N LEU A 24 -13.32 -3.10 -0.79
CA LEU A 24 -14.26 -4.20 -0.61
C LEU A 24 -14.61 -4.46 0.86
N LEU A 25 -13.68 -4.20 1.78
CA LEU A 25 -13.89 -4.31 3.22
C LEU A 25 -14.48 -3.04 3.85
N GLY A 26 -14.73 -1.99 3.06
CA GLY A 26 -15.23 -0.70 3.58
C GLY A 26 -14.25 0.03 4.49
N LEU A 27 -12.95 -0.31 4.45
CA LEU A 27 -11.95 0.22 5.37
C LEU A 27 -11.34 1.53 4.87
N THR A 28 -11.04 2.44 5.78
CA THR A 28 -10.12 3.55 5.52
C THR A 28 -8.68 3.04 5.51
N GLN A 29 -7.77 3.83 4.93
CA GLN A 29 -6.33 3.49 4.94
C GLN A 29 -5.77 3.41 6.36
N GLN A 30 -6.25 4.26 7.27
CA GLN A 30 -5.84 4.26 8.68
C GLN A 30 -6.37 3.02 9.41
N GLN A 31 -7.62 2.61 9.17
CA GLN A 31 -8.17 1.37 9.72
C GLN A 31 -7.41 0.13 9.23
N LEU A 32 -7.09 0.07 7.93
CA LEU A 32 -6.29 -1.01 7.37
C LEU A 32 -4.89 -1.05 8.00
N ALA A 33 -4.25 0.11 8.17
CA ALA A 33 -2.94 0.23 8.80
C ALA A 33 -2.93 -0.33 10.23
N MET A 34 -3.95 0.00 11.03
CA MET A 34 -4.11 -0.53 12.38
C MET A 34 -4.31 -2.05 12.39
N GLN A 35 -5.15 -2.59 11.50
CA GLN A 35 -5.40 -4.03 11.44
C GLN A 35 -4.17 -4.84 11.00
N VAL A 36 -3.33 -4.28 10.12
CA VAL A 36 -2.12 -4.94 9.62
C VAL A 36 -0.90 -4.65 10.50
N GLY A 37 -1.03 -3.77 11.49
CA GLY A 37 0.06 -3.42 12.41
C GLY A 37 1.19 -2.62 11.75
N ILE A 38 0.88 -1.84 10.71
CA ILE A 38 1.87 -1.01 10.01
C ILE A 38 1.47 0.46 10.05
N ARG A 39 2.45 1.35 9.80
CA ARG A 39 2.19 2.79 9.77
C ARG A 39 1.28 3.17 8.60
N PHE A 40 0.36 4.10 8.83
CA PHE A 40 -0.53 4.65 7.80
C PHE A 40 0.23 5.16 6.56
N GLN A 41 1.37 5.83 6.77
CA GLN A 41 2.23 6.35 5.69
C GLN A 41 2.70 5.24 4.74
N GLN A 42 2.86 4.01 5.23
CA GLN A 42 3.29 2.88 4.43
C GLN A 42 2.16 2.38 3.52
N ILE A 43 0.92 2.31 4.03
CA ILE A 43 -0.28 2.06 3.21
C ILE A 43 -0.45 3.14 2.15
N GLN A 44 -0.28 4.41 2.53
CA GLN A 44 -0.35 5.55 1.60
C GLN A 44 0.68 5.43 0.47
N LYS A 45 1.92 5.05 0.81
CA LYS A 45 2.99 4.83 -0.17
C LYS A 45 2.64 3.73 -1.17
N TYR A 46 2.05 2.62 -0.72
CA TYR A 46 1.61 1.54 -1.60
C TYR A 46 0.42 1.95 -2.48
N GLU A 47 -0.61 2.61 -1.93
CA GLU A 47 -1.81 2.94 -2.72
C GLU A 47 -1.66 4.15 -3.65
N CYS A 48 -0.79 5.11 -3.32
CA CYS A 48 -0.58 6.30 -4.13
C CYS A 48 0.62 6.20 -5.08
N GLY A 49 1.57 5.29 -4.80
CA GLY A 49 2.89 5.36 -5.42
C GLY A 49 3.63 6.58 -4.88
N ALA A 50 4.81 6.38 -4.31
CA ALA A 50 5.66 7.50 -3.90
C ALA A 50 6.07 8.36 -5.10
#